data_AF-A0A8J2Q2I6-F1
#
_entry.id   AF-A0A8J2Q2I6-F1
#
_cell.length_a   1.000
_cell.length_b   1.000
_cell.length_c   1.000
_cell.angle_alpha   90.00
_cell.angle_beta   90.00
_cell.angle_gamma   90.00
#
_symmetry.space_group_name_H-M   'P 1'
#
loop_
_entity.id
_entity.type
_entity.pdbx_description
1 polymer ?
#
loop_
_entity_poly.entity_id
_entity_poly.type
_entity_poly.pdbx_seq_one_letter_code
_entity_poly.pdbx_strand_id
1 'polypeptide(L)'
;MDEEQLRQLISSLCILSKEGPIPLNTISALISSAPCKKLAYHLHQRWLSEQNFTKIAAHIILQLQHVNEADPGIFSCCLTHILSDFRSRHEVRKGNKLVFRNIVRAILDFYPAYKVIDETVSESLIDPMFVSMEELIYDDADERDIETAAELIISHGGTLLKIKPGKCDRFIAALRIHLCESDFKPVTRRLILQAMDLWTYKWDSEIMPFCIRQFYEPSIQFIKNPTETSKFLSESRTKRKESIV
;
A
#
# COMPACT_ATOMS: atom_id res chain seq x y z
N MET A 1 -31.45 -3.99 5.54
CA MET A 1 -31.02 -2.79 4.81
C MET A 1 -31.21 -3.02 3.33
N ASP A 2 -31.69 -2.03 2.57
CA ASP A 2 -31.83 -2.17 1.11
C ASP A 2 -30.46 -2.06 0.40
N GLU A 3 -30.42 -2.32 -0.91
CA GLU A 3 -29.16 -2.27 -1.68
C GLU A 3 -28.53 -0.88 -1.73
N GLU A 4 -29.33 0.16 -1.84
CA GLU A 4 -28.84 1.52 -2.03
C GLU A 4 -28.22 2.04 -0.72
N GLN A 5 -28.87 1.77 0.40
CA GLN A 5 -28.35 2.05 1.74
C GLN A 5 -27.01 1.33 1.99
N LEU A 6 -26.85 0.09 1.53
CA LEU A 6 -25.58 -0.65 1.66
C LEU A 6 -24.45 -0.02 0.84
N ARG A 7 -24.74 0.37 -0.40
CA ARG A 7 -23.78 1.06 -1.27
C ARG A 7 -23.38 2.41 -0.69
N GLN A 8 -24.33 3.17 -0.16
CA GLN A 8 -24.09 4.47 0.48
C GLN A 8 -23.26 4.33 1.76
N LEU A 9 -23.57 3.34 2.61
CA LEU A 9 -22.78 3.05 3.80
C LEU A 9 -21.33 2.73 3.45
N ILE A 10 -21.11 1.81 2.49
CA ILE A 10 -19.75 1.43 2.03
C ILE A 10 -19.01 2.63 1.42
N SER A 11 -19.71 3.46 0.65
CA SER A 11 -19.14 4.68 0.07
C SER A 11 -18.74 5.68 1.16
N SER A 12 -19.51 5.77 2.24
CA SER A 12 -19.22 6.65 3.37
C SER A 12 -17.97 6.21 4.15
N LEU A 13 -17.64 4.92 4.16
CA LEU A 13 -16.41 4.42 4.78
C LEU A 13 -15.15 4.98 4.14
N CYS A 14 -15.15 5.21 2.82
CA CYS A 14 -14.04 5.88 2.12
C CYS A 14 -13.83 7.32 2.60
N ILE A 15 -14.90 7.99 3.01
CA ILE A 15 -14.85 9.37 3.50
C ILE A 15 -14.34 9.35 4.94
N LEU A 16 -14.94 8.50 5.78
CA LEU A 16 -14.55 8.34 7.18
C LEU A 16 -13.08 7.93 7.33
N SER A 17 -12.58 7.04 6.48
CA SER A 17 -11.18 6.59 6.53
C SER A 17 -10.16 7.70 6.27
N LYS A 18 -10.57 8.82 5.65
CA LYS A 18 -9.70 9.99 5.44
C LYS A 18 -9.53 10.82 6.71
N GLU A 19 -10.54 10.80 7.59
CA GLU A 19 -10.55 11.54 8.86
C GLU A 19 -9.85 10.75 9.98
N GLY A 20 -9.64 9.45 9.80
CA GLY A 20 -8.97 8.59 10.78
C GLY A 20 -9.35 7.12 10.66
N PRO A 21 -8.98 6.29 11.65
CA PRO A 21 -9.39 4.89 11.68
C PRO A 21 -10.91 4.76 11.79
N ILE A 22 -11.49 3.80 11.07
CA ILE A 22 -12.94 3.58 11.07
C ILE A 22 -13.37 3.04 12.45
N PRO A 23 -14.34 3.66 13.13
CA PRO A 23 -14.82 3.20 14.42
C PRO A 23 -15.39 1.77 14.38
N LEU A 24 -15.05 0.94 15.38
CA LEU A 24 -15.46 -0.47 15.46
C LEU A 24 -16.99 -0.65 15.40
N ASN A 25 -17.74 0.23 16.07
CA ASN A 25 -19.20 0.22 16.04
C ASN A 25 -19.78 0.42 14.63
N THR A 26 -19.10 1.20 13.78
CA THR A 26 -19.49 1.41 12.38
C THR A 26 -19.30 0.13 11.56
N ILE A 27 -18.20 -0.58 11.81
CA ILE A 27 -17.91 -1.88 11.21
C ILE A 27 -18.97 -2.90 11.65
N SER A 28 -19.25 -3.02 12.94
CA SER A 28 -20.28 -3.92 13.48
C SER A 28 -21.68 -3.66 12.91
N ALA A 29 -22.05 -2.39 12.73
CA ALA A 29 -23.31 -2.00 12.10
C ALA A 29 -23.39 -2.44 10.63
N LEU A 30 -22.30 -2.27 9.86
CA LEU A 30 -22.20 -2.73 8.47
C LEU A 30 -22.42 -4.25 8.36
N ILE A 31 -21.87 -5.02 9.29
CA ILE A 31 -21.95 -6.49 9.24
C ILE A 31 -23.36 -6.98 9.55
N SER A 32 -24.00 -6.36 10.54
CA SER A 32 -25.38 -6.70 10.93
C SER A 32 -26.41 -6.27 9.89
N SER A 33 -25.99 -5.50 8.87
CA SER A 33 -26.89 -4.87 7.92
C SER A 33 -27.31 -5.75 6.74
N ALA A 34 -26.50 -6.77 6.41
CA ALA A 34 -26.69 -7.63 5.24
C ALA A 34 -25.99 -9.01 5.37
N PRO A 35 -26.45 -10.04 4.64
CA PRO A 35 -25.77 -11.34 4.62
C PRO A 35 -24.33 -11.26 4.11
N CYS A 36 -23.43 -12.12 4.63
CA CYS A 36 -21.99 -12.11 4.31
C CYS A 36 -21.68 -12.09 2.81
N LYS A 37 -22.37 -12.91 2.01
CA LYS A 37 -22.19 -12.96 0.55
C LYS A 37 -22.47 -11.61 -0.11
N LYS A 38 -23.56 -10.95 0.31
CA LYS A 38 -23.96 -9.65 -0.23
C LYS A 38 -22.97 -8.57 0.18
N LEU A 39 -22.56 -8.57 1.44
CA LEU A 39 -21.56 -7.63 1.94
C LEU A 39 -20.21 -7.80 1.23
N ALA A 40 -19.72 -9.05 1.12
CA ALA A 40 -18.48 -9.36 0.40
C ALA A 40 -18.53 -8.90 -1.07
N TYR A 41 -19.66 -9.11 -1.75
CA TYR A 41 -19.86 -8.62 -3.11
C TYR A 41 -19.73 -7.09 -3.21
N HIS A 42 -20.37 -6.33 -2.33
CA HIS A 42 -20.27 -4.86 -2.39
C HIS A 42 -18.89 -4.34 -1.99
N LEU A 43 -18.21 -4.99 -1.03
CA LEU A 43 -16.81 -4.70 -0.74
C LEU A 43 -15.94 -4.96 -1.97
N HIS A 44 -16.17 -6.09 -2.66
CA HIS A 44 -15.46 -6.49 -3.88
C HIS A 44 -15.58 -5.45 -4.98
N GLN A 45 -16.80 -5.06 -5.32
CA GLN A 45 -17.05 -4.02 -6.30
C GLN A 45 -16.33 -2.72 -5.94
N ARG A 46 -16.35 -2.33 -4.66
CA ARG A 46 -15.72 -1.09 -4.22
C ARG A 46 -14.20 -1.16 -4.32
N TRP A 47 -13.56 -2.23 -3.87
CA TRP A 47 -12.09 -2.32 -3.93
C TRP A 47 -11.56 -2.44 -5.36
N LEU A 48 -12.33 -3.01 -6.30
CA LEU A 48 -11.96 -3.01 -7.71
C LEU A 48 -12.02 -1.61 -8.33
N SER A 49 -12.95 -0.77 -7.87
CA SER A 49 -13.16 0.59 -8.39
C SER A 49 -12.28 1.66 -7.74
N GLU A 50 -11.91 1.51 -6.47
CA GLU A 50 -11.25 2.55 -5.67
C GLU A 50 -9.92 2.07 -5.10
N GLN A 51 -8.82 2.69 -5.56
CA GLN A 51 -7.46 2.33 -5.18
C GLN A 51 -7.22 2.27 -3.66
N ASN A 52 -7.81 3.18 -2.90
CA ASN A 52 -7.58 3.29 -1.45
C ASN A 52 -8.49 2.39 -0.62
N PHE A 53 -9.48 1.73 -1.23
CA PHE A 53 -10.46 0.95 -0.49
C PHE A 53 -9.99 -0.47 -0.15
N THR A 54 -8.97 -0.99 -0.84
CA THR A 54 -8.42 -2.34 -0.55
C THR A 54 -7.95 -2.46 0.90
N LYS A 55 -7.21 -1.47 1.41
CA LYS A 55 -6.76 -1.40 2.80
C LYS A 55 -7.92 -1.33 3.80
N ILE A 56 -8.97 -0.58 3.45
CA ILE A 56 -10.17 -0.45 4.27
C ILE A 56 -10.90 -1.78 4.34
N ALA A 57 -11.09 -2.45 3.20
CA ALA A 57 -11.74 -3.75 3.13
C ALA A 57 -10.96 -4.82 3.91
N ALA A 58 -9.63 -4.86 3.77
CA ALA A 58 -8.76 -5.75 4.55
C ALA A 58 -8.87 -5.48 6.07
N HIS A 59 -8.94 -4.21 6.47
CA HIS A 59 -9.13 -3.84 7.88
C HIS A 59 -10.51 -4.27 8.41
N ILE A 60 -11.57 -4.09 7.63
CA ILE A 60 -12.94 -4.50 7.99
C ILE A 60 -12.98 -6.01 8.29
N ILE A 61 -12.40 -6.84 7.41
CA ILE A 61 -12.40 -8.30 7.63
C ILE A 61 -11.55 -8.74 8.83
N LEU A 62 -10.50 -7.97 9.16
CA LEU A 62 -9.66 -8.27 10.32
C LEU A 62 -10.38 -7.94 11.63
N GLN A 63 -10.99 -6.76 11.72
CA GLN A 63 -11.78 -6.36 12.89
C GLN A 63 -12.96 -7.31 13.15
N LEU A 64 -13.50 -7.88 12.09
CA LEU A 64 -14.55 -8.89 12.10
C LEU A 64 -14.16 -10.15 12.88
N GLN A 65 -12.97 -10.69 12.64
CA GLN A 65 -12.49 -11.89 13.33
C GLN A 65 -12.42 -11.67 14.84
N HIS A 66 -12.04 -10.47 15.28
CA HIS A 66 -11.95 -10.13 16.70
C HIS A 66 -13.32 -9.99 17.39
N VAL A 67 -14.38 -9.69 16.63
CA VAL A 67 -15.73 -9.45 17.19
C VAL A 67 -16.61 -10.69 17.12
N ASN A 68 -16.42 -11.56 16.13
CA ASN A 68 -17.28 -12.73 15.92
C ASN A 68 -16.48 -13.92 15.37
N GLU A 69 -15.77 -14.63 16.25
CA GLU A 69 -14.99 -15.83 15.90
C GLU A 69 -15.83 -16.97 15.28
N ALA A 70 -17.17 -16.92 15.39
CA ALA A 70 -18.06 -18.02 15.05
C ALA A 70 -18.66 -17.99 13.63
N ASP A 71 -18.56 -16.89 12.87
CA ASP A 71 -19.12 -16.82 11.51
C ASP A 71 -18.05 -16.58 10.42
N PRO A 72 -17.59 -17.66 9.75
CA PRO A 72 -16.56 -17.57 8.75
C PRO A 72 -17.00 -17.02 7.39
N GLY A 73 -18.28 -16.71 7.23
CA GLY A 73 -18.89 -16.52 5.92
C GLY A 73 -18.24 -15.40 5.10
N ILE A 74 -17.96 -14.25 5.70
CA ILE A 74 -17.48 -13.08 4.97
C ILE A 74 -16.03 -13.23 4.50
N PHE A 75 -15.12 -13.76 5.33
CA PHE A 75 -13.73 -13.92 4.94
C PHE A 75 -13.57 -14.99 3.85
N SER A 76 -14.37 -16.06 3.89
CA SER A 76 -14.36 -17.08 2.84
C SER A 76 -14.87 -16.51 1.51
N CYS A 77 -15.91 -15.67 1.55
CA CYS A 77 -16.41 -14.97 0.37
C CYS A 77 -15.37 -14.01 -0.21
N CYS A 78 -14.72 -13.17 0.62
CA CYS A 78 -13.68 -12.25 0.18
C CYS A 78 -12.48 -13.00 -0.43
N LEU A 79 -12.05 -14.11 0.17
CA LEU A 79 -10.95 -14.93 -0.36
C LEU A 79 -11.30 -15.49 -1.73
N THR A 80 -12.54 -15.98 -1.88
CA THR A 80 -13.05 -16.50 -3.15
C THR A 80 -12.98 -15.43 -4.25
N HIS A 81 -13.38 -14.19 -3.94
CA HIS A 81 -13.26 -13.06 -4.86
C HIS A 81 -11.80 -12.78 -5.25
N ILE A 82 -10.90 -12.67 -4.26
CA ILE A 82 -9.47 -12.39 -4.51
C ILE A 82 -8.83 -13.46 -5.40
N LEU A 83 -9.09 -14.74 -5.12
CA LEU A 83 -8.53 -15.84 -5.92
C LEU A 83 -9.16 -15.91 -7.31
N SER A 84 -10.44 -15.58 -7.46
CA SER A 84 -11.11 -15.48 -8.77
C SER A 84 -10.55 -14.32 -9.61
N ASP A 85 -10.32 -13.17 -8.99
CA ASP A 85 -9.71 -12.00 -9.62
C ASP A 85 -8.28 -12.32 -10.09
N PHE A 86 -7.49 -13.00 -9.26
CA PHE A 86 -6.15 -13.46 -9.65
C PHE A 86 -6.17 -14.44 -10.83
N ARG A 87 -7.14 -15.36 -10.89
CA ARG A 87 -7.26 -16.31 -12.02
C ARG A 87 -7.60 -15.61 -13.34
N SER A 88 -8.40 -14.55 -13.29
CA SER A 88 -8.84 -13.79 -14.47
C SER A 88 -7.94 -12.59 -14.81
N ARG A 89 -6.87 -12.36 -14.04
CA ARG A 89 -6.05 -11.13 -14.07
C ARG A 89 -5.51 -10.75 -15.46
N HIS A 90 -5.15 -11.71 -16.30
CA HIS A 90 -4.63 -11.41 -17.64
C HIS A 90 -5.69 -10.80 -18.55
N GLU A 91 -6.92 -11.31 -18.49
CA GLU A 91 -8.06 -10.75 -19.22
C GLU A 91 -8.41 -9.36 -18.69
N VAL A 92 -8.43 -9.22 -17.36
CA VAL A 92 -8.67 -7.93 -16.70
C VAL A 92 -7.61 -6.91 -17.08
N ARG A 93 -6.32 -7.27 -17.09
CA ARG A 93 -5.22 -6.35 -17.45
C ARG A 93 -5.38 -5.82 -18.88
N LYS A 94 -5.78 -6.68 -19.82
CA LYS A 94 -6.03 -6.29 -21.21
C LYS A 94 -7.21 -5.34 -21.36
N GLY A 95 -8.29 -5.55 -20.58
CA GLY A 95 -9.49 -4.72 -20.66
C GLY A 95 -9.42 -3.44 -19.83
N ASN A 96 -8.85 -3.50 -18.63
CA ASN A 96 -8.80 -2.41 -17.67
C ASN A 96 -7.62 -2.56 -16.69
N LYS A 97 -6.50 -1.89 -17.01
CA LYS A 97 -5.30 -1.90 -16.15
C LYS A 97 -5.53 -1.32 -14.75
N LEU A 98 -6.47 -0.39 -14.56
CA LEU A 98 -6.77 0.14 -13.22
C LEU A 98 -7.32 -0.96 -12.31
N VAL A 99 -8.29 -1.73 -12.83
CA VAL A 99 -8.88 -2.85 -12.08
C VAL A 99 -7.81 -3.89 -11.78
N PHE A 100 -6.94 -4.22 -12.76
CA PHE A 100 -5.80 -5.11 -12.53
C PHE A 100 -4.92 -4.63 -11.38
N ARG A 101 -4.49 -3.37 -11.39
CA ARG A 101 -3.67 -2.79 -10.29
C ARG A 101 -4.37 -2.89 -8.94
N ASN A 102 -5.70 -2.70 -8.90
CA ASN A 102 -6.49 -2.83 -7.67
C ASN A 102 -6.63 -4.29 -7.20
N ILE A 103 -6.66 -5.26 -8.12
CA ILE A 103 -6.55 -6.68 -7.78
C ILE A 103 -5.21 -6.96 -7.10
N VAL A 104 -4.09 -6.44 -7.64
CA VAL A 104 -2.78 -6.62 -7.02
C VAL A 104 -2.73 -5.99 -5.63
N ARG A 105 -3.28 -4.78 -5.46
CA ARG A 105 -3.42 -4.13 -4.15
C ARG A 105 -4.24 -4.97 -3.18
N ALA A 106 -5.39 -5.50 -3.61
CA ALA A 106 -6.24 -6.35 -2.78
C ALA A 106 -5.48 -7.60 -2.30
N ILE A 107 -4.75 -8.29 -3.20
CA ILE A 107 -3.97 -9.48 -2.82
C ILE A 107 -2.95 -9.14 -1.72
N LEU A 108 -2.20 -8.04 -1.86
CA LEU A 108 -1.17 -7.65 -0.89
C LEU A 108 -1.77 -7.10 0.42
N ASP A 109 -2.84 -6.31 0.36
CA ASP A 109 -3.47 -5.73 1.55
C ASP A 109 -4.23 -6.77 2.38
N PHE A 110 -4.79 -7.80 1.74
CA PHE A 110 -5.50 -8.86 2.44
C PHE A 110 -4.58 -9.94 3.02
N TYR A 111 -3.38 -10.16 2.46
CA TYR A 111 -2.41 -11.12 3.00
C TYR A 111 -2.15 -10.95 4.51
N PRO A 112 -1.78 -9.77 5.04
CA PRO A 112 -1.56 -9.61 6.48
C PRO A 112 -2.83 -9.81 7.31
N ALA A 113 -4.01 -9.45 6.77
CA ALA A 113 -5.27 -9.72 7.45
C ALA A 113 -5.53 -11.23 7.56
N TYR A 114 -5.37 -11.99 6.47
CA TYR A 114 -5.48 -13.44 6.50
C TYR A 114 -4.40 -14.09 7.35
N LYS A 115 -3.18 -13.55 7.41
CA LYS A 115 -2.12 -14.09 8.26
C LYS A 115 -2.50 -14.07 9.75
N VAL A 116 -3.26 -13.06 10.18
CA VAL A 116 -3.79 -12.97 11.56
C VAL A 116 -5.01 -13.88 11.75
N ILE A 117 -5.88 -13.99 10.75
CA ILE A 117 -7.10 -14.80 10.83
C ILE A 117 -6.77 -16.30 10.80
N ASP A 118 -6.02 -16.73 9.79
CA ASP A 118 -5.60 -18.11 9.57
C ASP A 118 -4.32 -18.16 8.72
N GLU A 119 -3.23 -18.55 9.36
CA GLU A 119 -1.91 -18.65 8.73
C GLU A 119 -1.90 -19.59 7.52
N THR A 120 -2.58 -20.74 7.58
CA THR A 120 -2.61 -21.72 6.49
C THR A 120 -3.35 -21.17 5.28
N VAL A 121 -4.47 -20.50 5.51
CA VAL A 121 -5.25 -19.84 4.44
C VAL A 121 -4.42 -18.73 3.80
N SER A 122 -3.65 -17.98 4.57
CA SER A 122 -2.81 -16.89 4.05
C SER A 122 -1.74 -17.35 3.06
N GLU A 123 -1.27 -18.60 3.16
CA GLU A 123 -0.27 -19.16 2.24
C GLU A 123 -0.79 -19.22 0.79
N SER A 124 -2.10 -19.37 0.62
CA SER A 124 -2.74 -19.37 -0.71
C SER A 124 -2.57 -18.06 -1.49
N LEU A 125 -2.22 -16.96 -0.80
CA LEU A 125 -1.98 -15.65 -1.39
C LEU A 125 -0.50 -15.37 -1.71
N ILE A 126 0.44 -16.17 -1.20
CA ILE A 126 1.88 -15.93 -1.39
C ILE A 126 2.23 -15.92 -2.88
N ASP A 127 1.90 -16.97 -3.61
CA ASP A 127 2.19 -17.03 -5.04
C ASP A 127 1.45 -15.95 -5.84
N PRO A 128 0.14 -15.72 -5.64
CA PRO A 128 -0.56 -14.58 -6.22
C PRO A 128 0.11 -13.22 -5.98
N MET A 129 0.62 -12.93 -4.78
CA MET A 129 1.33 -11.69 -4.48
C MET A 129 2.55 -11.52 -5.38
N PHE A 130 3.43 -12.52 -5.42
CA PHE A 130 4.69 -12.41 -6.15
C PHE A 130 4.49 -12.42 -7.67
N VAL A 131 3.58 -13.24 -8.19
CA VAL A 131 3.29 -13.27 -9.64
C VAL A 131 2.69 -11.94 -10.10
N SER A 132 1.72 -11.40 -9.34
CA SER A 132 1.10 -10.12 -9.69
C SER A 132 2.08 -8.94 -9.60
N MET A 133 3.03 -8.99 -8.66
CA MET A 133 4.13 -8.02 -8.58
C MET A 133 5.10 -8.14 -9.77
N GLU A 134 5.43 -9.36 -10.20
CA GLU A 134 6.23 -9.59 -11.42
C GLU A 134 5.52 -8.98 -12.64
N GLU A 135 4.21 -9.17 -12.78
CA GLU A 135 3.41 -8.60 -13.86
C GLU A 135 3.34 -7.07 -13.82
N LEU A 136 3.34 -6.43 -12.64
CA LEU A 136 3.39 -4.97 -12.54
C LEU A 136 4.73 -4.38 -12.98
N ILE A 137 5.83 -5.14 -12.83
CA ILE A 137 7.19 -4.63 -13.01
C ILE A 137 7.76 -4.99 -14.38
N TYR A 138 7.54 -6.21 -14.87
CA TYR A 138 8.24 -6.73 -16.05
C TYR A 138 7.37 -6.80 -17.31
N ASP A 139 6.06 -7.00 -17.18
CA ASP A 139 5.20 -7.39 -18.32
C ASP A 139 4.54 -6.19 -19.02
N ASP A 140 5.27 -5.51 -19.91
CA ASP A 140 4.78 -4.32 -20.63
C ASP A 140 4.15 -3.29 -19.67
N ALA A 141 4.91 -3.03 -18.60
CA ALA A 141 4.50 -2.15 -17.51
C ALA A 141 4.48 -0.69 -17.97
N ASP A 142 3.33 -0.04 -17.78
CA ASP A 142 3.27 1.42 -17.94
C ASP A 142 3.73 2.13 -16.66
N GLU A 143 3.89 3.45 -16.73
CA GLU A 143 4.32 4.25 -15.56
C GLU A 143 3.41 4.03 -14.34
N ARG A 144 2.10 3.84 -14.52
CA ARG A 144 1.15 3.66 -13.41
C ARG A 144 1.25 2.26 -12.81
N ASP A 145 1.63 1.26 -13.59
CA ASP A 145 1.96 -0.08 -13.12
C ASP A 145 3.21 -0.03 -12.22
N ILE A 146 4.27 0.68 -12.65
CA ILE A 146 5.48 0.88 -11.84
C ILE A 146 5.23 1.73 -10.59
N GLU A 147 4.45 2.80 -10.71
CA GLU A 147 4.01 3.63 -9.57
C GLU A 147 3.31 2.75 -8.51
N THR A 148 2.40 1.88 -8.95
CA THR A 148 1.68 0.94 -8.08
C THR A 148 2.63 -0.07 -7.44
N ALA A 149 3.57 -0.64 -8.20
CA ALA A 149 4.56 -1.56 -7.64
C ALA A 149 5.42 -0.90 -6.56
N ALA A 150 5.85 0.34 -6.78
CA ALA A 150 6.63 1.10 -5.80
C ALA A 150 5.82 1.40 -4.52
N GLU A 151 4.57 1.86 -4.63
CA GLU A 151 3.65 2.05 -3.49
C GLU A 151 3.48 0.77 -2.66
N LEU A 152 3.33 -0.36 -3.34
CA LEU A 152 3.16 -1.66 -2.72
C LEU A 152 4.43 -2.15 -2.04
N ILE A 153 5.61 -1.93 -2.63
CA ILE A 153 6.90 -2.25 -2.00
C ILE A 153 7.17 -1.35 -0.79
N ILE A 154 6.80 -0.07 -0.84
CA ILE A 154 6.88 0.81 0.32
C ILE A 154 6.01 0.27 1.46
N SER A 155 4.77 -0.14 1.16
CA SER A 155 3.79 -0.58 2.16
C SER A 155 4.06 -2.00 2.70
N HIS A 156 4.50 -2.93 1.84
CA HIS A 156 4.53 -4.37 2.11
C HIS A 156 5.92 -5.00 1.93
N GLY A 157 6.93 -4.22 1.56
CA GLY A 157 8.25 -4.75 1.19
C GLY A 157 8.96 -5.49 2.32
N GLY A 158 8.79 -5.07 3.58
CA GLY A 158 9.30 -5.83 4.73
C GLY A 158 8.68 -7.23 4.84
N THR A 159 7.40 -7.39 4.51
CA THR A 159 6.71 -8.68 4.45
C THR A 159 7.20 -9.50 3.25
N LEU A 160 7.29 -8.89 2.06
CA LEU A 160 7.80 -9.55 0.85
C LEU A 160 9.24 -10.07 1.04
N LEU A 161 10.10 -9.27 1.67
CA LEU A 161 11.48 -9.63 1.99
C LEU A 161 11.55 -10.84 2.91
N LYS A 162 10.70 -10.92 3.94
CA LYS A 162 10.65 -12.05 4.88
C LYS A 162 10.20 -13.35 4.19
N ILE A 163 9.26 -13.27 3.24
CA ILE A 163 8.68 -14.48 2.60
C ILE A 163 9.57 -15.00 1.47
N LYS A 164 9.97 -14.17 0.50
CA LYS A 164 10.85 -14.56 -0.61
C LYS A 164 11.89 -13.46 -0.88
N PRO A 165 13.00 -13.41 -0.12
CA PRO A 165 13.98 -12.32 -0.22
C PRO A 165 14.55 -12.16 -1.63
N GLY A 166 14.93 -13.27 -2.28
CA GLY A 166 15.46 -13.21 -3.65
C GLY A 166 14.46 -12.70 -4.70
N LYS A 167 13.15 -12.84 -4.49
CA LYS A 167 12.15 -12.19 -5.36
C LYS A 167 12.07 -10.69 -5.07
N CYS A 168 12.06 -10.30 -3.80
CA CYS A 168 12.07 -8.91 -3.38
C CYS A 168 13.29 -8.14 -3.93
N ASP A 169 14.48 -8.73 -3.85
CA ASP A 169 15.71 -8.13 -4.38
C ASP A 169 15.64 -7.90 -5.90
N ARG A 170 15.05 -8.84 -6.64
CA ARG A 170 14.82 -8.69 -8.09
C ARG A 170 13.85 -7.55 -8.41
N PHE A 171 12.80 -7.37 -7.60
CA PHE A 171 11.89 -6.21 -7.75
C PHE A 171 12.63 -4.89 -7.56
N ILE A 172 13.46 -4.79 -6.52
CA ILE A 172 14.25 -3.58 -6.26
C ILE A 172 15.27 -3.31 -7.37
N ALA A 173 15.93 -4.35 -7.87
CA ALA A 173 16.84 -4.22 -9.01
C ALA A 173 16.11 -3.72 -10.27
N ALA A 174 14.92 -4.22 -10.56
CA ALA A 174 14.11 -3.77 -11.69
C ALA A 174 13.63 -2.32 -11.52
N LEU A 175 13.17 -1.94 -10.33
CA LEU A 175 12.82 -0.55 -10.05
C LEU A 175 14.00 0.40 -10.22
N ARG A 176 15.23 -0.01 -9.87
CA ARG A 176 16.45 0.79 -10.15
C ARG A 176 16.67 1.03 -11.63
N ILE A 177 16.50 -0.01 -12.45
CA ILE A 177 16.62 0.10 -13.91
C ILE A 177 15.60 1.13 -14.42
N HIS A 178 14.34 1.01 -14.01
CA HIS A 178 13.31 1.98 -14.36
C HIS A 178 13.62 3.41 -13.89
N LEU A 179 14.19 3.60 -12.70
CA LEU A 179 14.59 4.92 -12.21
C LEU A 179 15.67 5.56 -13.09
N CYS A 180 16.60 4.76 -13.61
CA CYS A 180 17.71 5.25 -14.42
C CYS A 180 17.34 5.45 -15.90
N GLU A 181 16.53 4.54 -16.45
CA GLU A 181 16.34 4.42 -17.90
C GLU A 181 15.00 4.96 -18.38
N SER A 182 13.97 5.00 -17.53
CA SER A 182 12.64 5.47 -17.92
C SER A 182 12.46 6.98 -17.73
N ASP A 183 11.77 7.62 -18.67
CA ASP A 183 11.31 9.01 -18.56
C ASP A 183 10.02 9.11 -17.72
N PHE A 184 10.15 8.84 -16.43
CA PHE A 184 9.05 8.90 -15.47
C PHE A 184 8.91 10.26 -14.81
N LYS A 185 7.69 10.59 -14.41
CA LYS A 185 7.38 11.79 -13.64
C LYS A 185 8.12 11.78 -12.30
N PRO A 186 8.44 12.97 -11.75
CA PRO A 186 9.12 13.08 -10.47
C PRO A 186 8.43 12.32 -9.32
N VAL A 187 7.09 12.24 -9.34
CA VAL A 187 6.31 11.51 -8.32
C VAL A 187 6.64 10.02 -8.34
N THR A 188 6.60 9.38 -9.50
CA THR A 188 6.95 7.97 -9.69
C THR A 188 8.41 7.70 -9.31
N ARG A 189 9.33 8.55 -9.79
CA ARG A 189 10.77 8.46 -9.46
C ARG A 189 11.01 8.54 -7.95
N ARG A 190 10.28 9.41 -7.26
CA ARG A 190 10.37 9.57 -5.80
C ARG A 190 9.88 8.32 -5.06
N LEU A 191 8.78 7.71 -5.50
CA LEU A 191 8.29 6.45 -4.92
C LEU A 191 9.30 5.32 -5.11
N ILE A 192 9.91 5.22 -6.29
CA ILE A 192 10.96 4.23 -6.55
C ILE A 192 12.16 4.46 -5.62
N LEU A 193 12.63 5.70 -5.49
CA LEU A 193 13.73 6.04 -4.59
C LEU A 193 13.40 5.68 -3.13
N GLN A 194 12.18 5.98 -2.69
CA GLN A 194 11.72 5.62 -1.34
C GLN A 194 11.73 4.11 -1.11
N ALA A 195 11.25 3.33 -2.07
CA ALA A 195 11.29 1.87 -2.01
C ALA A 195 12.73 1.34 -1.89
N MET A 196 13.67 1.92 -2.62
CA MET A 196 15.10 1.56 -2.58
C MET A 196 15.76 1.91 -1.24
N ASP A 197 15.45 3.08 -0.68
CA ASP A 197 15.97 3.50 0.63
C ASP A 197 15.44 2.58 1.73
N LEU A 198 14.12 2.31 1.73
CA LEU A 198 13.52 1.36 2.66
C LEU A 198 14.15 -0.02 2.54
N TRP A 199 14.36 -0.54 1.33
CA TRP A 199 15.05 -1.82 1.12
C TRP A 199 16.48 -1.82 1.68
N THR A 200 17.23 -0.74 1.46
CA THR A 200 18.63 -0.61 1.94
C THR A 200 18.71 -0.76 3.45
N TYR A 201 17.71 -0.23 4.16
CA TYR A 201 17.58 -0.32 5.60
C TYR A 201 16.61 -1.41 6.05
N LYS A 202 16.26 -2.37 5.19
CA LYS A 202 15.38 -3.52 5.49
C LYS A 202 14.04 -3.14 6.14
N TRP A 203 13.48 -1.98 5.76
CA TRP A 203 12.27 -1.39 6.34
C TRP A 203 12.37 -1.15 7.86
N ASP A 204 13.57 -1.05 8.40
CA ASP A 204 13.82 -0.76 9.81
C ASP A 204 14.05 0.75 10.01
N SER A 205 13.08 1.39 10.68
CA SER A 205 13.10 2.84 10.94
C SER A 205 14.14 3.26 11.97
N GLU A 206 14.62 2.35 12.81
CA GLU A 206 15.60 2.66 13.86
C GLU A 206 16.99 2.90 13.27
N ILE A 207 17.37 2.09 12.27
CA ILE A 207 18.67 2.21 11.60
C ILE A 207 18.66 3.21 10.43
N MET A 208 17.48 3.61 9.95
CA MET A 208 17.36 4.53 8.82
C MET A 208 17.81 5.95 9.22
N PRO A 209 18.77 6.55 8.48
CA PRO A 209 19.25 7.90 8.74
C PRO A 209 18.10 8.93 8.80
N PHE A 210 18.20 9.88 9.73
CA PHE A 210 17.18 10.92 9.92
C PHE A 210 16.94 11.75 8.66
N CYS A 211 17.99 12.09 7.91
CA CYS A 211 17.86 12.87 6.68
C CYS A 211 17.02 12.16 5.60
N ILE A 212 17.08 10.82 5.53
CA ILE A 212 16.28 10.02 4.60
C ILE A 212 14.83 9.99 5.07
N ARG A 213 14.57 9.77 6.37
CA ARG A 213 13.22 9.86 6.95
C ARG A 213 12.57 11.21 6.64
N GLN A 214 13.29 12.29 6.95
CA GLN A 214 12.83 13.66 6.75
C GLN A 214 12.55 13.97 5.27
N PHE A 215 13.30 13.38 4.33
CA PHE A 215 13.07 13.58 2.91
C PHE A 215 11.69 13.09 2.45
N TYR A 216 11.11 12.07 3.09
CA TYR A 216 9.80 11.51 2.73
C TYR A 216 8.63 12.01 3.58
N GLU A 217 8.90 12.76 4.66
CA GLU A 217 7.84 13.36 5.46
C GLU A 217 7.07 14.42 4.65
N PRO A 218 5.72 14.48 4.79
CA PRO A 218 4.93 15.57 4.23
C PRO A 218 5.45 16.91 4.76
N SER A 219 5.76 17.84 3.85
CA SER A 219 6.39 19.15 4.11
C SER A 219 5.54 20.13 4.95
N ILE A 220 5.07 19.74 6.14
CA ILE A 220 4.16 20.55 6.97
C ILE A 220 4.89 21.31 8.09
N GLN A 221 6.17 21.03 8.39
CA GLN A 221 6.81 21.62 9.58
C GLN A 221 8.03 22.53 9.35
N PHE A 222 8.57 22.67 8.13
CA PHE A 222 9.79 23.48 7.92
C PHE A 222 9.57 24.97 7.62
N ILE A 223 8.33 25.43 7.43
CA ILE A 223 8.05 26.87 7.21
C ILE A 223 7.92 27.65 8.53
N LYS A 224 7.90 26.99 9.70
CA LYS A 224 7.68 27.68 10.98
C LYS A 224 8.90 28.21 11.71
N ASN A 225 10.15 28.01 11.26
CA ASN A 225 11.29 28.73 11.86
C ASN A 225 12.48 28.90 10.88
N PRO A 226 12.54 30.01 10.13
CA PRO A 226 13.73 30.37 9.35
C PRO A 226 14.87 31.01 10.18
N THR A 227 14.75 31.08 11.51
CA THR A 227 15.51 32.07 12.30
C THR A 227 16.80 31.59 12.95
N GLU A 228 17.24 30.34 12.77
CA GLU A 228 18.46 29.85 13.46
C GLU A 228 19.59 29.40 12.53
N THR A 229 19.35 29.18 11.24
CA THR A 229 20.42 28.78 10.30
C THR A 229 21.22 29.97 9.74
N SER A 230 20.77 31.21 9.95
CA SER A 230 21.49 32.41 9.47
C SER A 230 22.65 32.84 10.37
N LYS A 231 22.69 32.43 11.64
CA LYS A 231 23.77 32.81 12.57
C LYS A 231 25.03 31.96 12.43
N PHE A 232 24.93 30.70 12.01
CA PHE A 232 26.10 29.83 11.81
C PHE A 232 26.87 30.13 10.51
N LEU A 233 26.21 30.70 9.49
CA LEU A 233 26.84 31.08 8.22
C LEU A 233 27.48 32.47 8.24
N SER A 234 27.11 33.34 9.19
CA SER A 234 27.71 34.67 9.36
C SER A 234 29.00 34.67 10.18
N GLU A 235 29.18 33.74 11.13
CA GLU A 235 30.41 33.69 11.95
C GLU A 235 31.59 32.97 11.28
N SER A 236 31.32 32.12 10.29
CA SER A 236 32.34 31.37 9.55
C SER A 236 32.98 32.16 8.39
N ARG A 237 32.39 33.29 7.97
CA ARG A 237 32.94 34.16 6.92
C ARG A 237 33.83 35.30 7.43
N THR A 238 33.70 35.70 8.70
CA THR A 238 34.44 36.86 9.25
C THR A 238 35.83 36.50 9.80
N LYS A 239 36.14 35.21 10.05
CA LYS A 239 37.43 34.77 10.60
C LYS A 239 38.47 34.29 9.56
N ARG A 240 38.20 34.43 8.25
CA ARG A 240 39.08 33.91 7.18
C ARG A 240 39.78 34.99 6.32
N LYS A 241 39.74 36.26 6.72
CA LYS A 241 40.51 37.34 6.10
C LYS A 241 41.20 38.16 7.18
N GLU A 242 42.35 37.68 7.65
CA GLU A 242 43.45 38.46 8.24
C GLU A 242 44.49 37.46 8.78
N SER A 243 45.38 37.00 7.91
CA SER A 243 46.72 36.46 8.21
C SER A 243 47.35 35.93 6.92
N ILE A 244 47.65 36.85 5.99
CA ILE A 244 48.72 36.66 5.00
C ILE A 244 49.43 38.01 4.89
N VAL A 245 50.76 37.93 5.04
CA VAL A 245 51.82 38.96 5.14
C VAL A 245 52.06 39.50 6.54
#